data_AF-A0A264W0T9-F1
#
_entry.id   AF-A0A264W0T9-F1
#
_cell.length_a   1.000
_cell.length_b   1.000
_cell.length_c   1.000
_cell.angle_alpha   90.00
_cell.angle_beta   90.00
_cell.angle_gamma   90.00
#
_symmetry.space_group_name_H-M   'P 1'
#
loop_
_entity.id
_entity.type
_entity.pdbx_description
1 polymer ?
#
loop_
_entity_poly.entity_id
_entity_poly.type
_entity_poly.pdbx_seq_one_letter_code
_entity_poly.pdbx_strand_id
1 'polypeptide(L)' 'MSQSKICIVSVVDDFFVILNEKETNERIFIPKDKFTVKAKPGDQLEITRDERLNGYIFKEIM' A
#
# COMPACT_ATOMS: atom_id res chain seq x y z
N MET A 1 15.35 9.49 6.05
CA MET A 1 15.52 8.28 5.23
C MET A 1 14.12 7.81 4.87
N SER A 2 13.75 7.84 3.59
CA SER A 2 12.44 7.32 3.18
C SER A 2 12.51 5.80 3.21
N GLN A 3 11.91 5.15 4.21
CA GLN A 3 11.78 3.69 4.23
C GLN A 3 10.67 3.30 3.25
N SER A 4 11.05 2.53 2.23
CA SER A 4 10.09 1.79 1.43
C SER A 4 9.79 0.45 2.10
N LYS A 5 8.53 0.03 2.06
CA LYS A 5 8.04 -1.24 2.61
C LYS A 5 7.41 -2.05 1.48
N ILE A 6 7.66 -3.35 1.48
CA ILE A 6 7.00 -4.27 0.55
C ILE A 6 5.74 -4.78 1.21
N CYS A 7 4.61 -4.60 0.56
CA CYS A 7 3.31 -5.06 1.03
C CYS A 7 2.59 -5.89 -0.02
N ILE A 8 1.73 -6.79 0.44
CA ILE A 8 0.82 -7.57 -0.41
C ILE A 8 -0.58 -6.99 -0.23
N VAL A 9 -1.28 -6.74 -1.33
CA VAL A 9 -2.67 -6.31 -1.29
C VAL A 9 -3.50 -7.46 -0.74
N SER A 10 -4.12 -7.28 0.41
CA SER A 10 -4.93 -8.31 1.05
C SER A 10 -6.40 -8.18 0.67
N VAL A 11 -6.93 -6.96 0.73
CA VAL A 11 -8.34 -6.66 0.46
C VAL A 11 -8.43 -5.35 -0.29
N VAL A 12 -9.31 -5.34 -1.30
CA VAL A 12 -9.69 -4.13 -2.03
C VAL A 12 -11.21 -4.08 -1.99
N ASP A 13 -11.74 -3.12 -1.23
CA ASP A 13 -13.18 -2.87 -1.11
C ASP A 13 -13.53 -1.47 -1.67
N ASP A 14 -14.81 -1.11 -1.64
CA ASP A 14 -15.32 0.16 -2.15
C ASP A 14 -14.81 1.37 -1.35
N PHE A 15 -14.47 1.18 -0.08
CA PHE A 15 -14.06 2.25 0.83
C PHE A 15 -12.58 2.22 1.20
N PHE A 16 -11.98 1.04 1.33
CA PHE A 16 -10.61 0.87 1.81
C PHE A 16 -9.86 -0.21 1.06
N VAL A 17 -8.54 -0.07 1.07
CA VAL A 17 -7.56 -1.06 0.64
C VAL A 17 -6.71 -1.44 1.85
N ILE A 18 -6.58 -2.74 2.07
CA ILE A 18 -5.76 -3.30 3.14
C ILE A 18 -4.51 -3.90 2.52
N LEU A 19 -3.36 -3.37 2.92
CA LEU A 19 -2.06 -3.93 2.57
C LEU A 19 -1.46 -4.64 3.78
N ASN A 20 -0.89 -5.83 3.57
CA ASN A 20 -0.12 -6.55 4.58
C ASN A 20 1.36 -6.37 4.28
N GLU A 21 2.10 -5.78 5.20
CA GLU A 21 3.56 -5.69 5.09
C GLU A 21 4.20 -7.08 5.19
N LYS A 22 5.12 -7.39 4.28
CA LYS A 22 5.70 -8.73 4.15
C LYS A 22 6.65 -9.10 5.29
N GLU A 23 7.36 -8.12 5.86
CA GLU A 23 8.37 -8.37 6.90
C GLU A 23 7.76 -8.40 8.30
N THR A 24 6.87 -7.47 8.60
CA THR A 24 6.29 -7.29 9.94
C THR A 24 4.90 -7.90 10.10
N ASN A 25 4.25 -8.31 9.01
CA ASN A 25 2.83 -8.65 8.96
C ASN A 25 1.90 -7.52 9.47
N GLU A 26 2.39 -6.27 9.48
CA GLU A 26 1.55 -5.12 9.83
C GLU A 26 0.49 -4.88 8.76
N ARG A 27 -0.71 -4.50 9.21
CA ARG A 27 -1.84 -4.13 8.34
C ARG A 27 -1.87 -2.63 8.15
N ILE A 28 -1.86 -2.21 6.90
CA ILE A 28 -1.92 -0.81 6.51
C ILE A 28 -3.25 -0.57 5.82
N PHE A 29 -4.03 0.35 6.41
CA PHE A 29 -5.34 0.74 5.92
C PHE A 29 -5.22 2.00 5.08
N ILE A 30 -5.68 1.93 3.84
CA ILE A 30 -5.56 3.01 2.87
C ILE A 30 -6.96 3.30 2.33
N PRO A 31 -7.46 4.54 2.50
CA PRO A 31 -8.71 4.96 1.86
C PRO A 31 -8.68 4.74 0.35
N LYS A 32 -9.76 4.21 -0.23
CA LYS A 32 -9.85 3.86 -1.65
C LYS A 32 -9.66 5.07 -2.57
N ASP A 33 -10.11 6.24 -2.14
CA ASP A 33 -9.92 7.54 -2.82
C ASP A 33 -8.45 7.97 -2.92
N LYS A 34 -7.61 7.52 -1.98
CA LYS A 34 -6.16 7.79 -1.96
C LYS A 34 -5.34 6.69 -2.62
N PHE A 35 -5.94 5.56 -2.97
CA PHE A 35 -5.26 4.43 -3.60
C PHE A 35 -5.27 4.59 -5.12
N THR A 36 -4.17 5.12 -5.66
CA THR A 36 -4.07 5.54 -7.07
C THR A 36 -3.57 4.46 -8.02
N VAL A 37 -3.29 3.26 -7.53
CA VAL A 37 -2.79 2.12 -8.33
C VAL A 37 -3.89 1.09 -8.58
N LYS A 38 -3.75 0.32 -9.66
CA LYS A 38 -4.74 -0.69 -10.09
C LYS A 38 -4.32 -2.10 -9.65
N ALA A 39 -3.95 -2.23 -8.38
CA ALA A 39 -3.57 -3.50 -7.81
C ALA A 39 -4.80 -4.30 -7.33
N LYS A 40 -4.71 -5.63 -7.44
CA LYS A 40 -5.71 -6.59 -7.01
C LYS A 40 -5.24 -7.33 -5.75
N PRO A 41 -6.15 -7.95 -4.98
CA PRO A 41 -5.77 -8.85 -3.90
C PRO A 41 -4.78 -9.93 -4.39
N GLY A 42 -3.65 -10.06 -3.70
CA GLY A 42 -2.52 -10.93 -4.06
C GLY A 42 -1.34 -10.21 -4.71
N ASP A 43 -1.54 -9.01 -5.26
CA ASP A 43 -0.46 -8.25 -5.90
C ASP A 43 0.53 -7.69 -4.87
N GLN A 44 1.79 -7.57 -5.26
CA GLN A 44 2.86 -7.02 -4.42
C GLN A 44 3.13 -5.56 -4.80
N LEU A 45 3.16 -4.70 -3.79
CA LEU A 45 3.40 -3.26 -3.91
C LEU A 45 4.58 -2.84 -3.06
N GLU A 46 5.41 -1.95 -3.58
CA GLU A 46 6.31 -1.14 -2.79
C GLU A 46 5.59 0.13 -2.37
N ILE A 47 5.49 0.38 -1.07
CA ILE A 47 4.95 1.62 -0.53
C ILE A 47 6.08 2.45 0.08
N THR A 48 6.13 3.73 -0.23
CA THR A 48 7.05 4.67 0.40
C THR A 48 6.25 5.73 1.11
N ARG A 49 6.50 5.95 2.40
CA ARG A 49 5.87 7.05 3.14
C ARG A 49 6.47 8.38 2.68
N ASP A 50 5.62 9.28 2.21
CA ASP A 50 5.98 10.65 1.89
C ASP A 50 5.51 11.57 3.02
N GLU A 51 6.46 12.07 3.81
CA GLU A 51 6.18 12.97 4.94
C GLU A 51 5.70 14.36 4.49
N ARG A 52 6.04 14.80 3.28
CA ARG A 52 5.64 16.11 2.76
C ARG A 52 4.18 16.11 2.30
N LEU A 53 3.74 15.01 1.72
CA LEU A 53 2.38 14.80 1.25
C LEU A 53 1.47 14.16 2.30
N ASN A 54 2.02 13.80 3.47
CA ASN A 54 1.34 13.04 4.52
C ASN A 54 0.60 11.81 3.95
N GLY A 55 1.27 11.09 3.06
CA GLY A 55 0.67 10.05 2.22
C GLY A 55 1.63 8.91 1.91
N TYR A 56 1.17 8.01 1.06
CA TYR A 56 1.95 6.88 0.57
C TYR A 56 2.11 6.99 -0.94
N ILE A 57 3.34 6.79 -1.41
CA ILE A 57 3.64 6.59 -2.82
C ILE A 57 3.61 5.10 -3.06
N PHE A 58 2.78 4.67 -4.02
CA PHE A 58 2.63 3.28 -4.40
C PHE A 58 3.41 3.00 -5.68
N LYS A 59 4.15 1.90 -5.69
CA LYS A 59 4.83 1.40 -6.88
C LYS A 59 4.53 -0.09 -7.03
N GLU A 60 3.92 -0.46 -8.15
CA GLU A 60 3.65 -1.85 -8.49
C GLU A 60 4.97 -2.58 -8.76
N ILE A 61 5.16 -3.74 -8.11
CA ILE A 61 6.26 -4.65 -8.40
C ILE A 61 5.67 -5.72 -9.32
N MET A 62 5.98 -5.66 -10.61
CA MET A 62 5.62 -6.70 -11.59
C MET A 62 6.38 -8.00 -11.34
#